data_AF-A0A0J9TV51-F1
#
_entry.id   AF-A0A0J9TV51-F1
#
_cell.length_a   1.000
_cell.length_b   1.000
_cell.length_c   1.000
_cell.angle_alpha   90.00
_cell.angle_beta   90.00
_cell.angle_gamma   90.00
#
_symmetry.space_group_name_H-M   'P 1'
#
loop_
_entity.id
_entity.type
_entity.pdbx_description
1 polymer ?
#
loop_
_entity_poly.entity_id
_entity_poly.type
_entity_poly.pdbx_seq_one_letter_code
_entity_poly.pdbx_strand_id
1 'polypeptide(L)'
;MNKYFGLIKATNDPILRYIALHLIDNYETSKQYFSKSGKRNHNTACELLNRWLDQKKSFFTHVGKCNENVKSWDKYITPIWNKLSDDKTGRWCKREEHYSKTFNIPNKLLPPTCYKHVSNNYNCTQPLYKYIKITENKCKNIEEYCSKCEKNNFFQLLEPIFKTNAPKTRPINDTADTLSLPQAQISCEECSSSIYTTALSVCVSFFGTLFILLFLYKVIQTF
;
A
#
# COMPACT_ATOMS: atom_id res chain seq x y z
N MET A 1 10.64 -19.17 6.53
CA MET A 1 10.61 -18.43 5.25
C MET A 1 11.09 -19.26 4.04
N ASN A 2 12.29 -19.85 4.06
CA ASN A 2 12.90 -20.54 2.89
C ASN A 2 12.02 -21.62 2.21
N LYS A 3 11.22 -22.37 2.98
CA LYS A 3 10.29 -23.41 2.49
C LYS A 3 9.21 -22.88 1.51
N TYR A 4 8.89 -21.60 1.58
CA TYR A 4 7.80 -20.97 0.81
C TYR A 4 8.29 -19.99 -0.25
N PHE A 5 9.61 -19.75 -0.33
CA PHE A 5 10.21 -18.74 -1.20
C PHE A 5 9.80 -18.92 -2.67
N GLY A 6 9.80 -20.15 -3.18
CA GLY A 6 9.36 -20.46 -4.55
C GLY A 6 7.90 -20.07 -4.84
N LEU A 7 6.99 -20.28 -3.87
CA LEU A 7 5.57 -19.91 -4.01
C LEU A 7 5.38 -18.39 -3.99
N ILE A 8 6.12 -17.69 -3.10
CA ILE A 8 6.09 -16.23 -3.02
C ILE A 8 6.64 -15.63 -4.32
N LYS A 9 7.77 -16.14 -4.83
CA LYS A 9 8.41 -15.65 -6.06
C LYS A 9 7.50 -15.84 -7.28
N ALA A 10 6.78 -16.95 -7.37
CA ALA A 10 5.83 -17.22 -8.44
C ALA A 10 4.59 -16.29 -8.41
N THR A 11 4.33 -15.62 -7.29
CA THR A 11 3.25 -14.64 -7.16
C THR A 11 3.67 -13.33 -7.81
N ASN A 12 3.19 -13.08 -9.02
CA ASN A 12 3.56 -11.89 -9.82
C ASN A 12 2.86 -10.62 -9.36
N ASP A 13 1.65 -10.72 -8.81
CA ASP A 13 0.93 -9.55 -8.32
C ASP A 13 1.54 -9.07 -6.99
N PRO A 14 1.92 -7.78 -6.88
CA PRO A 14 2.56 -7.26 -5.68
C PRO A 14 1.67 -7.30 -4.43
N ILE A 15 0.35 -7.12 -4.58
CA ILE A 15 -0.60 -7.17 -3.47
C ILE A 15 -0.71 -8.61 -2.94
N LEU A 16 -0.87 -9.59 -3.84
CA LEU A 16 -0.89 -11.00 -3.49
C LEU A 16 0.45 -11.46 -2.90
N ARG A 17 1.57 -10.97 -3.41
CA ARG A 17 2.90 -11.27 -2.85
C ARG A 17 3.02 -10.77 -1.41
N TYR A 18 2.52 -9.58 -1.14
CA TYR A 18 2.47 -9.04 0.23
C TYR A 18 1.55 -9.85 1.13
N ILE A 19 0.33 -10.19 0.65
CA ILE A 19 -0.60 -11.05 1.39
C ILE A 19 0.02 -12.42 1.66
N ALA A 20 0.73 -13.01 0.71
CA ALA A 20 1.43 -14.28 0.86
C ALA A 20 2.49 -14.24 1.97
N LEU A 21 3.32 -13.20 1.99
CA LEU A 21 4.32 -13.00 3.05
C LEU A 21 3.67 -12.93 4.44
N HIS A 22 2.66 -12.08 4.57
CA HIS A 22 1.92 -11.92 5.83
C HIS A 22 1.16 -13.17 6.24
N LEU A 23 0.60 -13.92 5.29
CA LEU A 23 -0.08 -15.18 5.60
C LEU A 23 0.89 -16.17 6.23
N ILE A 24 2.08 -16.32 5.67
CA ILE A 24 3.09 -17.25 6.19
C ILE A 24 3.53 -16.79 7.58
N ASP A 25 3.87 -15.52 7.75
CA ASP A 25 4.33 -14.98 9.03
C ASP A 25 3.27 -15.11 10.12
N ASN A 26 2.03 -14.71 9.82
CA ASN A 26 0.91 -14.83 10.75
C ASN A 26 0.60 -16.28 11.10
N TYR A 27 0.66 -17.21 10.14
CA TYR A 27 0.40 -18.62 10.40
C TYR A 27 1.47 -19.25 11.29
N GLU A 28 2.75 -19.07 10.96
CA GLU A 28 3.86 -19.66 11.72
C GLU A 28 3.93 -19.07 13.14
N THR A 29 3.76 -17.75 13.28
CA THR A 29 3.73 -17.07 14.59
C THR A 29 2.55 -17.53 15.44
N SER A 30 1.38 -17.73 14.83
CA SER A 30 0.17 -18.17 15.52
C SER A 30 0.12 -19.67 15.77
N LYS A 31 1.03 -20.46 15.16
CA LYS A 31 1.00 -21.93 15.21
C LYS A 31 1.00 -22.47 16.63
N GLN A 32 1.74 -21.82 17.52
CA GLN A 32 1.78 -22.18 18.93
C GLN A 32 0.42 -22.03 19.65
N TYR A 33 -0.49 -21.21 19.15
CA TYR A 33 -1.81 -20.98 19.74
C TYR A 33 -2.92 -21.81 19.08
N PHE A 34 -2.61 -22.58 18.04
CA PHE A 34 -3.61 -23.42 17.38
C PHE A 34 -3.94 -24.66 18.21
N SER A 35 -5.14 -25.20 18.00
CA SER A 35 -5.54 -26.49 18.55
C SER A 35 -4.89 -27.65 17.77
N LYS A 36 -4.72 -28.81 18.43
CA LYS A 36 -4.25 -30.05 17.76
C LYS A 36 -5.28 -30.60 16.77
N SER A 37 -6.56 -30.34 16.99
CA SER A 37 -7.61 -30.76 16.06
C SER A 37 -7.65 -29.92 14.78
N GLY A 38 -7.00 -28.74 14.81
CA GLY A 38 -7.03 -27.72 13.76
C GLY A 38 -8.39 -27.12 13.44
N LYS A 39 -9.45 -27.60 14.10
CA LYS A 39 -10.81 -27.09 13.97
C LYS A 39 -10.94 -25.76 14.72
N ARG A 40 -11.91 -24.96 14.28
CA ARG A 40 -12.24 -23.64 14.86
C ARG A 40 -12.65 -23.72 16.34
N ASN A 41 -13.35 -24.78 16.75
CA ASN A 41 -13.86 -24.91 18.12
C ASN A 41 -12.70 -24.79 19.13
N HIS A 42 -12.81 -23.80 20.03
CA HIS A 42 -11.78 -23.46 21.01
C HIS A 42 -10.39 -23.15 20.39
N ASN A 43 -10.36 -22.58 19.18
CA ASN A 43 -9.15 -22.22 18.45
C ASN A 43 -9.22 -20.78 17.92
N THR A 44 -9.25 -19.82 18.84
CA THR A 44 -9.38 -18.38 18.54
C THR A 44 -8.30 -17.89 17.58
N ALA A 45 -7.07 -18.35 17.72
CA ALA A 45 -5.98 -17.95 16.83
C ALA A 45 -6.22 -18.38 15.37
N CYS A 46 -6.68 -19.62 15.15
CA CYS A 46 -7.04 -20.09 13.80
C CYS A 46 -8.27 -19.35 13.25
N GLU A 47 -9.24 -19.03 14.11
CA GLU A 47 -10.41 -18.25 13.72
C GLU A 47 -10.03 -16.84 13.26
N LEU A 48 -9.19 -16.14 14.03
CA LEU A 48 -8.71 -14.80 13.70
C LEU A 48 -7.89 -14.81 12.40
N LEU A 49 -7.06 -15.82 12.20
CA LEU A 49 -6.28 -15.96 10.96
C LEU A 49 -7.18 -16.20 9.74
N ASN A 50 -8.18 -17.08 9.85
CA ASN A 50 -9.16 -17.29 8.77
C ASN A 50 -9.94 -16.01 8.46
N ARG A 51 -10.39 -15.29 9.51
CA ARG A 51 -11.11 -14.02 9.35
C ARG A 51 -10.24 -12.96 8.67
N TRP A 52 -8.98 -12.83 9.08
CA TRP A 52 -8.04 -11.91 8.45
C TRP A 52 -7.85 -12.25 6.96
N LEU A 53 -7.65 -13.52 6.65
CA LEU A 53 -7.43 -13.96 5.26
C LEU A 53 -8.68 -13.75 4.41
N ASP A 54 -9.87 -14.01 4.95
CA ASP A 54 -11.14 -13.75 4.29
C ASP A 54 -11.33 -12.27 3.98
N GLN A 55 -10.97 -11.37 4.90
CA GLN A 55 -11.01 -9.93 4.65
C GLN A 55 -10.08 -9.54 3.50
N LYS A 56 -8.84 -10.07 3.46
CA LYS A 56 -7.92 -9.82 2.35
C LYS A 56 -8.48 -10.35 1.03
N LYS A 57 -9.11 -11.52 1.02
CA LYS A 57 -9.80 -12.07 -0.15
C LYS A 57 -10.93 -11.17 -0.61
N SER A 58 -11.78 -10.72 0.31
CA SER A 58 -12.91 -9.83 0.01
C SER A 58 -12.46 -8.53 -0.63
N PHE A 59 -11.42 -7.88 -0.09
CA PHE A 59 -10.88 -6.64 -0.68
C PHE A 59 -10.29 -6.90 -2.06
N PHE A 60 -9.45 -7.92 -2.21
CA PHE A 60 -8.76 -8.19 -3.47
C PHE A 60 -9.72 -8.61 -4.59
N THR A 61 -10.74 -9.39 -4.26
CA THR A 61 -11.69 -9.95 -5.24
C THR A 61 -12.96 -9.13 -5.40
N HIS A 62 -13.09 -8.02 -4.68
CA HIS A 62 -14.32 -7.26 -4.52
C HIS A 62 -15.50 -8.18 -4.15
N VAL A 63 -15.33 -8.95 -3.06
CA VAL A 63 -16.31 -9.93 -2.58
C VAL A 63 -16.68 -10.95 -3.66
N GLY A 64 -15.68 -11.41 -4.41
CA GLY A 64 -15.84 -12.36 -5.52
C GLY A 64 -16.47 -11.80 -6.80
N LYS A 65 -16.68 -10.48 -6.92
CA LYS A 65 -17.22 -9.87 -8.14
C LYS A 65 -16.16 -9.68 -9.24
N CYS A 66 -14.88 -9.68 -8.88
CA CYS A 66 -13.77 -9.60 -9.83
C CYS A 66 -13.21 -10.99 -10.15
N ASN A 67 -13.74 -11.63 -11.19
CA ASN A 67 -13.44 -13.04 -11.54
C ASN A 67 -11.94 -13.31 -11.77
N GLU A 68 -11.21 -12.44 -12.46
CA GLU A 68 -9.77 -12.63 -12.68
C GLU A 68 -8.99 -12.55 -11.36
N ASN A 69 -9.40 -11.69 -10.43
CA ASN A 69 -8.79 -11.59 -9.11
C ASN A 69 -9.11 -12.84 -8.27
N VAL A 70 -10.30 -13.42 -8.40
CA VAL A 70 -10.63 -14.71 -7.78
C VAL A 70 -9.69 -15.80 -8.32
N LYS A 71 -9.50 -15.89 -9.64
CA LYS A 71 -8.57 -16.86 -10.25
C LYS A 71 -7.13 -16.64 -9.76
N SER A 72 -6.66 -15.39 -9.69
CA SER A 72 -5.32 -15.07 -9.17
C SER A 72 -5.19 -15.47 -7.69
N TRP A 73 -6.21 -15.21 -6.87
CA TRP A 73 -6.22 -15.63 -5.47
C TRP A 73 -6.08 -17.14 -5.35
N ASP A 74 -6.90 -17.89 -6.08
CA ASP A 74 -6.90 -19.36 -6.06
C ASP A 74 -5.60 -19.93 -6.62
N LYS A 75 -4.97 -19.25 -7.59
CA LYS A 75 -3.69 -19.66 -8.16
C LYS A 75 -2.52 -19.45 -7.20
N TYR A 76 -2.51 -18.37 -6.42
CA TYR A 76 -1.31 -17.96 -5.66
C TYR A 76 -1.44 -18.10 -4.14
N ILE A 77 -2.58 -17.75 -3.55
CA ILE A 77 -2.75 -17.75 -2.08
C ILE A 77 -3.20 -19.12 -1.57
N THR A 78 -4.12 -19.78 -2.27
CA THR A 78 -4.65 -21.09 -1.86
C THR A 78 -3.55 -22.16 -1.73
N PRO A 79 -2.58 -22.29 -2.65
CA PRO A 79 -1.48 -23.25 -2.50
C PRO A 79 -0.58 -22.98 -1.29
N ILE A 80 -0.41 -21.70 -0.93
CA ILE A 80 0.38 -21.31 0.25
C ILE A 80 -0.32 -21.77 1.53
N TRP A 81 -1.63 -21.51 1.65
CA TRP A 81 -2.40 -22.02 2.79
C TRP A 81 -2.33 -23.54 2.89
N ASN A 82 -2.55 -24.25 1.79
CA ASN A 82 -2.51 -25.71 1.77
C ASN A 82 -1.15 -26.19 2.30
N LYS A 83 -0.05 -25.65 1.78
CA LYS A 83 1.31 -26.00 2.25
C LYS A 83 1.56 -25.69 3.73
N LEU A 84 0.97 -24.63 4.27
CA LEU A 84 1.04 -24.29 5.70
C LEU A 84 0.26 -25.28 6.58
N SER A 85 -0.85 -25.81 6.06
CA SER A 85 -1.77 -26.71 6.76
C SER A 85 -1.57 -28.20 6.48
N ASP A 86 -0.62 -28.55 5.61
CA ASP A 86 -0.27 -29.94 5.26
C ASP A 86 0.26 -30.74 6.47
N ASP A 87 1.03 -30.09 7.35
CA ASP A 87 1.56 -30.73 8.56
C ASP A 87 0.52 -30.74 9.68
N LYS A 88 -0.24 -31.84 9.74
CA LYS A 88 -1.26 -32.10 10.75
C LYS A 88 -0.74 -32.88 11.97
N THR A 89 0.57 -33.14 12.04
CA THR A 89 1.16 -33.93 13.14
C THR A 89 1.25 -33.13 14.44
N GLY A 90 1.15 -31.80 14.36
CA GLY A 90 1.17 -30.87 15.50
C GLY A 90 -0.07 -29.98 15.61
N ARG A 91 0.14 -28.76 16.09
CA ARG A 91 -0.86 -27.70 16.07
C ARG A 91 -0.97 -27.13 14.65
N TRP A 92 -2.16 -27.05 14.11
CA TRP A 92 -2.41 -26.59 12.73
C TRP A 92 -3.73 -25.84 12.66
N CYS A 93 -4.00 -25.19 11.53
CA CYS A 93 -5.24 -24.45 11.33
C CYS A 93 -5.92 -24.90 10.04
N LYS A 94 -7.17 -25.35 10.15
CA LYS A 94 -8.01 -25.68 9.00
C LYS A 94 -8.47 -24.40 8.31
N ARG A 95 -8.41 -24.36 6.98
CA ARG A 95 -9.04 -23.29 6.19
C ARG A 95 -10.55 -23.37 6.33
N GLU A 96 -11.18 -22.26 6.69
CA GLU A 96 -12.63 -22.10 6.60
C GLU A 96 -12.98 -20.71 6.08
N GLU A 97 -13.66 -20.65 4.94
CA GLU A 97 -14.16 -19.41 4.34
C GLU A 97 -15.54 -19.08 4.89
N HIS A 98 -15.59 -18.16 5.85
CA HIS A 98 -16.84 -17.71 6.47
C HIS A 98 -17.21 -16.30 6.04
N TYR A 99 -16.23 -15.44 5.75
CA TYR A 99 -16.43 -13.99 5.59
C TYR A 99 -16.07 -13.45 4.20
N SER A 100 -15.54 -14.30 3.32
CA SER A 100 -15.08 -13.88 1.98
C SER A 100 -16.22 -13.40 1.05
N LYS A 101 -17.48 -13.73 1.39
CA LYS A 101 -18.69 -13.39 0.62
C LYS A 101 -19.82 -12.76 1.43
N THR A 102 -19.60 -12.45 2.71
CA THR A 102 -20.66 -11.96 3.61
C THR A 102 -20.92 -10.46 3.48
N PHE A 103 -20.05 -9.73 2.80
CA PHE A 103 -20.20 -8.28 2.65
C PHE A 103 -21.13 -7.95 1.47
N ASN A 104 -22.26 -7.32 1.78
CA ASN A 104 -23.19 -6.85 0.75
C ASN A 104 -22.76 -5.47 0.25
N ILE A 105 -22.47 -5.38 -1.05
CA ILE A 105 -22.14 -4.12 -1.72
C ILE A 105 -23.47 -3.48 -2.16
N PRO A 106 -23.78 -2.24 -1.74
CA PRO A 106 -24.97 -1.52 -2.21
C PRO A 106 -25.04 -1.48 -3.74
N ASN A 107 -26.23 -1.73 -4.31
CA ASN A 107 -26.42 -1.81 -5.77
C ASN A 107 -25.94 -0.56 -6.53
N LYS A 108 -25.99 0.62 -5.89
CA LYS A 108 -25.50 1.88 -6.47
C LYS A 108 -23.97 1.92 -6.68
N LEU A 109 -23.24 1.00 -6.06
CA LEU A 109 -21.78 0.87 -6.16
C LEU A 109 -21.37 -0.25 -7.14
N LEU A 110 -22.33 -0.85 -7.86
CA LEU A 110 -22.09 -1.87 -8.87
C LEU A 110 -22.21 -1.28 -10.29
N PRO A 111 -21.45 -1.80 -11.27
CA PRO A 111 -20.44 -2.86 -11.13
C PRO A 111 -19.14 -2.33 -10.52
N PRO A 112 -18.34 -3.19 -9.87
CA PRO A 112 -17.06 -2.76 -9.33
C PRO A 112 -16.04 -2.50 -10.44
N THR A 113 -15.18 -1.52 -10.18
CA THR A 113 -13.96 -1.35 -10.96
C THR A 113 -12.97 -2.45 -10.59
N CYS A 114 -12.92 -3.50 -11.41
CA CYS A 114 -11.91 -4.54 -11.30
C CYS A 114 -10.62 -4.08 -11.99
N TYR A 115 -9.67 -3.60 -11.19
CA TYR A 115 -8.34 -3.26 -11.71
C TYR A 115 -7.68 -4.51 -12.26
N LYS A 116 -7.37 -4.49 -13.55
CA LYS A 116 -6.52 -5.52 -14.16
C LYS A 116 -5.11 -5.33 -13.60
N HIS A 117 -4.45 -6.44 -13.30
CA HIS A 117 -3.02 -6.43 -13.05
C HIS A 117 -2.35 -5.76 -14.24
N VAL A 118 -1.68 -4.65 -13.97
CA VAL A 118 -0.88 -3.93 -14.94
C VAL A 118 0.20 -4.91 -15.40
N SER A 119 0.09 -5.41 -16.63
CA SER A 119 1.10 -6.29 -17.22
C SER A 119 2.47 -5.64 -17.08
N ASN A 120 3.54 -6.43 -16.93
CA ASN A 120 4.90 -5.90 -16.98
C ASN A 120 5.17 -5.08 -18.27
N ASN A 121 4.38 -5.32 -19.32
CA ASN A 121 4.46 -4.63 -20.61
C ASN A 121 3.39 -3.54 -20.76
N TYR A 122 2.67 -3.17 -19.71
CA TYR A 122 1.66 -2.12 -19.79
C TYR A 122 2.37 -0.77 -19.94
N ASN A 123 2.12 -0.11 -21.07
CA ASN A 123 2.68 1.20 -21.33
C ASN A 123 2.00 2.24 -20.43
N CYS A 124 2.64 2.60 -19.33
CA CYS A 124 2.22 3.67 -18.41
C CYS A 124 2.41 5.07 -19.00
N THR A 125 2.41 5.23 -20.33
CA THR A 125 2.24 6.56 -20.92
C THR A 125 0.82 7.03 -20.62
N GLN A 126 0.71 8.14 -19.89
CA GLN A 126 -0.56 8.85 -19.83
C GLN A 126 -1.03 9.08 -21.28
N PRO A 127 -2.28 8.72 -21.63
CA PRO A 127 -2.79 9.03 -22.94
C PRO A 127 -2.73 10.56 -23.08
N LEU A 128 -1.86 11.04 -23.98
CA LEU A 128 -1.92 12.41 -24.46
C LEU A 128 -3.36 12.64 -24.90
N TYR A 129 -4.09 13.48 -24.16
CA TYR A 129 -5.49 13.77 -24.45
C TYR A 129 -5.62 14.09 -25.94
N LYS A 130 -6.35 13.25 -26.66
CA LYS A 130 -6.55 13.32 -28.12
C LYS A 130 -7.13 14.68 -28.60
N TYR A 131 -7.54 15.52 -27.66
CA TYR A 131 -8.20 16.81 -27.85
C TYR A 131 -7.40 18.03 -27.37
N ILE A 132 -6.14 17.88 -26.95
CA ILE A 132 -5.29 19.08 -26.87
C ILE A 132 -4.89 19.43 -28.30
N LYS A 133 -5.72 20.21 -29.00
CA LYS A 133 -5.26 21.03 -30.11
C LYS A 133 -4.27 22.03 -29.50
N ILE A 134 -3.01 21.62 -29.39
CA ILE A 134 -1.92 22.54 -29.13
C ILE A 134 -1.88 23.41 -30.38
N THR A 135 -2.52 24.57 -30.32
CA THR A 135 -2.41 25.56 -31.38
C THR A 135 -0.98 26.06 -31.40
N GLU A 136 -0.50 26.46 -32.56
CA GLU A 136 0.83 27.04 -32.73
C GLU A 136 1.07 28.21 -31.74
N ASN A 137 0.00 28.94 -31.41
CA ASN A 137 0.00 30.00 -30.40
C ASN A 137 0.30 29.49 -28.98
N LYS A 138 -0.16 28.27 -28.64
CA LYS A 138 0.10 27.64 -27.34
C LYS A 138 1.56 27.17 -27.24
N CYS A 139 2.15 26.70 -28.33
CA CYS A 139 3.59 26.41 -28.41
C CYS A 139 4.41 27.69 -28.22
N LYS A 140 4.08 28.77 -28.94
CA LYS A 140 4.77 30.07 -28.80
C LYS A 140 4.68 30.61 -27.38
N ASN A 141 3.51 30.49 -26.73
CA ASN A 141 3.35 30.90 -25.34
C ASN A 141 4.21 30.06 -24.38
N ILE A 142 4.32 28.75 -24.62
CA ILE A 142 5.19 27.87 -23.83
C ILE A 142 6.66 28.26 -24.03
N GLU A 143 7.11 28.48 -25.27
CA GLU A 143 8.47 28.94 -25.59
C GLU A 143 8.80 30.30 -24.96
N GLU A 144 7.86 31.25 -24.99
CA GLU A 144 8.02 32.56 -24.35
C GLU A 144 8.12 32.44 -22.83
N TYR A 145 7.28 31.58 -22.21
CA TYR A 145 7.36 31.28 -20.78
C TYR A 145 8.69 30.62 -20.42
N CYS A 146 9.14 29.63 -21.19
CA CYS A 146 10.45 28.99 -21.01
C CYS A 146 11.59 30.02 -21.10
N SER A 147 11.54 30.90 -22.10
CA SER A 147 12.53 31.96 -22.30
C SER A 147 12.56 32.97 -21.13
N LYS A 148 11.39 33.32 -20.57
CA LYS A 148 11.28 34.17 -19.37
C LYS A 148 11.83 33.48 -18.13
N CYS A 149 11.56 32.18 -17.97
CA CYS A 149 12.08 31.38 -16.87
C CYS A 149 13.61 31.21 -16.94
N GLU A 150 14.16 30.99 -18.14
CA GLU A 150 15.61 30.98 -18.39
C GLU A 150 16.25 32.32 -18.05
N LYS A 151 15.67 33.43 -18.53
CA LYS A 151 16.19 34.78 -18.28
C LYS A 151 16.21 35.16 -16.79
N ASN A 152 15.27 34.61 -16.02
CA ASN A 152 15.15 34.87 -14.59
C ASN A 152 15.85 33.80 -13.71
N ASN A 153 16.64 32.88 -14.29
CA ASN A 153 17.31 31.77 -13.59
C ASN A 153 16.39 30.89 -12.71
N PHE A 154 15.11 30.76 -13.07
CA PHE A 154 14.18 29.86 -12.37
C PHE A 154 14.38 28.37 -12.74
N PHE A 155 15.15 28.09 -13.79
CA PHE A 155 15.60 26.75 -14.11
C PHE A 155 16.90 26.44 -13.36
N GLN A 156 16.79 25.82 -12.19
CA GLN A 156 17.83 24.87 -11.79
C GLN A 156 17.52 23.57 -12.51
N LEU A 157 18.19 23.35 -13.63
CA LEU A 157 18.33 22.01 -14.17
C LEU A 157 19.14 21.24 -13.12
N LEU A 158 18.47 20.49 -12.24
CA LEU A 158 19.13 19.47 -11.46
C LEU A 158 19.80 18.55 -12.48
N GLU A 159 21.14 18.56 -12.52
CA GLU A 159 21.85 17.58 -13.31
C GLU A 159 21.30 16.21 -12.89
N PRO A 160 20.84 15.37 -13.84
CA PRO A 160 20.41 14.04 -13.48
C PRO A 160 21.60 13.38 -12.78
N ILE A 161 21.42 13.03 -11.50
CA ILE A 161 22.47 12.45 -10.65
C ILE A 161 23.09 11.20 -11.31
N PHE A 162 22.41 10.62 -12.31
CA PHE A 162 22.94 9.57 -13.15
C PHE A 162 22.86 9.94 -14.63
N LYS A 163 24.03 10.24 -15.23
CA LYS A 163 24.24 10.13 -16.67
C LYS A 163 24.07 8.67 -17.07
N THR A 164 22.87 8.26 -17.45
CA THR A 164 22.68 6.95 -18.06
C THR A 164 23.06 7.07 -19.54
N ASN A 165 24.24 6.55 -19.87
CA ASN A 165 24.57 6.19 -21.24
C ASN A 165 23.71 4.97 -21.61
N ALA A 166 22.41 5.18 -21.83
CA ALA A 166 21.54 4.12 -22.32
C ALA A 166 21.93 3.81 -23.77
N PRO A 167 22.49 2.63 -24.08
CA PRO A 167 22.72 2.24 -25.47
C PRO A 167 21.35 2.04 -26.11
N LYS A 168 21.14 2.60 -27.31
CA LYS A 168 19.88 2.51 -28.08
C LYS A 168 19.44 1.08 -28.46
N THR A 169 20.17 0.05 -28.04
CA THR A 169 19.83 -1.35 -28.25
C THR A 169 20.74 -2.24 -27.42
N ARG A 170 20.17 -3.16 -26.62
CA ARG A 170 20.58 -4.57 -26.39
C ARG A 170 20.16 -5.10 -24.98
N PRO A 171 20.37 -6.39 -24.67
CA PRO A 171 19.42 -7.49 -24.80
C PRO A 171 18.97 -7.98 -23.41
N ILE A 172 18.02 -8.90 -23.39
CA ILE A 172 17.60 -9.63 -22.19
C ILE A 172 18.81 -10.41 -21.65
N ASN A 173 19.28 -10.05 -20.45
CA ASN A 173 19.95 -10.97 -19.55
C ASN A 173 19.72 -10.50 -18.10
N ASP A 174 19.27 -11.44 -17.30
CA ASP A 174 18.89 -11.31 -15.90
C ASP A 174 20.03 -10.77 -15.03
N THR A 175 19.87 -9.55 -14.51
CA THR A 175 20.38 -9.19 -13.18
C THR A 175 19.35 -8.30 -12.51
N ALA A 176 19.00 -8.63 -11.28
CA ALA A 176 18.00 -7.95 -10.49
C ALA A 176 18.50 -6.55 -10.10
N ASP A 177 18.22 -5.56 -10.94
CA ASP A 177 18.33 -4.15 -10.57
C ASP A 177 16.95 -3.55 -10.38
N THR A 178 16.73 -3.11 -9.15
CA THR A 178 15.54 -2.48 -8.62
C THR A 178 15.28 -1.17 -9.38
N LEU A 179 14.58 -1.25 -10.51
CA LEU A 179 14.06 -0.07 -11.23
C LEU A 179 12.90 0.52 -10.45
N SER A 180 13.26 1.30 -9.42
CA SER A 180 12.37 2.26 -8.79
C SER A 180 12.05 3.33 -9.84
N LEU A 181 10.84 3.32 -10.38
CA LEU A 181 10.35 4.41 -11.21
C LEU A 181 10.45 5.70 -10.37
N PRO A 182 11.14 6.76 -10.80
CA PRO A 182 11.11 8.01 -10.09
C PRO A 182 9.72 8.60 -10.30
N GLN A 183 8.83 8.37 -9.33
CA GLN A 183 7.69 9.24 -9.15
C GLN A 183 8.27 10.64 -8.99
N ALA A 184 7.95 11.54 -9.91
CA ALA A 184 8.31 12.94 -9.80
C ALA A 184 7.78 13.45 -8.46
N GLN A 185 8.64 13.49 -7.45
CA GLN A 185 8.35 14.20 -6.22
C GLN A 185 8.48 15.66 -6.59
N ILE A 186 7.33 16.27 -6.85
CA ILE A 186 7.21 17.72 -6.79
C ILE A 186 7.55 18.05 -5.34
N SER A 187 8.79 18.47 -5.10
CA SER A 187 9.20 19.11 -3.86
C SER A 187 8.41 20.40 -3.79
N CYS A 188 7.22 20.36 -3.18
CA CYS A 188 6.61 21.57 -2.68
C CYS A 188 7.60 22.18 -1.69
N GLU A 189 7.90 23.47 -1.86
CA GLU A 189 8.56 24.26 -0.84
C GLU A 189 7.87 23.99 0.50
N GLU A 190 8.69 23.78 1.53
CA GLU A 190 8.25 23.41 2.87
C GLU A 190 7.08 24.31 3.27
N CYS A 191 5.86 23.75 3.28
CA CYS A 191 4.71 24.50 3.76
C CYS A 191 5.02 24.89 5.20
N SER A 192 5.01 26.20 5.50
CA SER A 192 5.20 26.76 6.84
C SER A 192 4.58 25.82 7.87
N SER A 193 5.45 25.07 8.53
CA SER A 193 5.03 23.96 9.34
C SER A 193 4.24 24.52 10.53
N SER A 194 3.18 23.80 10.90
CA SER A 194 2.28 24.01 12.05
C SER A 194 3.01 23.98 13.43
N ILE A 195 4.31 24.28 13.46
CA ILE A 195 5.13 24.42 14.67
C ILE A 195 4.57 25.57 15.52
N TYR A 196 4.19 26.69 14.92
CA TYR A 196 3.60 27.80 15.67
C TYR A 196 2.28 27.42 16.32
N THR A 197 1.39 26.73 15.61
CA THR A 197 0.07 26.32 16.12
C THR A 197 0.17 25.24 17.20
N THR A 198 1.07 24.27 17.05
CA THR A 198 1.31 23.25 18.09
C THR A 198 2.04 23.83 19.30
N ALA A 199 3.05 24.69 19.11
CA ALA A 199 3.76 25.36 20.20
C ALA A 199 2.82 26.31 21.00
N LEU A 200 1.97 27.09 20.31
CA LEU A 200 1.01 27.96 20.99
C LEU A 200 0.01 27.16 21.82
N SER A 201 -0.52 26.05 21.28
CA SER A 201 -1.44 25.17 21.99
C SER A 201 -0.80 24.59 23.26
N VAL A 202 0.43 24.08 23.17
CA VAL A 202 1.13 23.51 24.33
C VAL A 202 1.42 24.58 25.39
N CYS A 203 1.88 25.76 24.98
CA CYS A 203 2.12 26.87 25.90
C CYS A 203 0.83 27.30 26.62
N VAL A 204 -0.28 27.48 25.91
CA VAL A 204 -1.56 27.88 26.52
C VAL A 204 -2.04 26.84 27.53
N SER A 205 -1.94 25.55 27.21
CA SER A 205 -2.30 24.50 28.17
C SER A 205 -1.41 24.48 29.41
N PHE A 206 -0.09 24.66 29.26
CA PHE A 206 0.85 24.67 30.37
C PHE A 206 0.66 25.87 31.30
N PHE A 207 0.53 27.08 30.75
CA PHE A 207 0.32 28.28 31.57
C PHE A 207 -1.08 28.32 32.17
N GLY A 208 -2.09 27.81 31.46
CA GLY A 208 -3.45 27.69 31.97
C GLY A 208 -3.54 26.77 33.20
N THR A 209 -2.90 25.60 33.16
CA THR A 209 -2.88 24.69 34.31
C THR A 209 -2.09 25.27 35.48
N LEU A 210 -0.94 25.90 35.22
CA LEU A 210 -0.15 26.58 36.26
C LEU A 210 -0.95 27.68 36.96
N PHE A 211 -1.69 28.49 36.19
CA PHE A 211 -2.53 29.56 36.73
C PHE A 211 -3.65 29.02 37.63
N ILE A 212 -4.35 27.97 37.20
CA ILE A 212 -5.39 27.32 37.99
C ILE A 212 -4.81 26.75 39.29
N LEU A 213 -3.65 26.08 39.22
CA LEU A 213 -2.98 25.53 40.41
C LEU A 213 -2.59 26.62 41.41
N LEU A 214 -2.03 27.75 40.94
CA LEU A 214 -1.68 28.88 41.80
C LEU A 214 -2.92 29.52 42.42
N PHE A 215 -4.02 29.61 41.68
CA PHE A 215 -5.28 30.14 42.18
C PHE A 215 -5.87 29.23 43.27
N LEU A 216 -5.90 27.91 43.03
CA LEU A 216 -6.34 26.93 44.02
C LEU A 216 -5.46 26.94 45.26
N TYR A 217 -4.13 27.01 45.09
CA TYR A 217 -3.19 27.11 46.21
C TYR A 217 -3.46 28.35 47.07
N LYS A 218 -3.67 29.50 46.44
CA LYS A 218 -4.00 30.74 47.14
C LYS A 218 -5.34 30.66 47.86
N VAL A 219 -6.37 30.10 47.23
CA VAL A 219 -7.68 29.91 47.86
C VAL A 219 -7.57 28.99 49.08
N ILE A 220 -6.85 27.87 48.98
CA ILE A 220 -6.64 26.94 50.09
C ILE A 220 -5.87 27.58 51.25
N GLN A 221 -4.90 28.47 50.99
CA GLN A 221 -4.18 29.20 52.05
C GLN A 221 -4.99 30.32 52.71
N THR A 222 -6.13 30.73 52.13
CA THR A 222 -6.96 31.82 52.66
C THR A 222 -8.12 31.29 53.53
N PHE A 223 -8.25 29.96 53.68
CA PHE A 223 -9.12 29.28 54.63
C PHE A 223 -8.30 28.67 55.75
#